data_AF-A0A329C251-F1
#
_entry.id   AF-A0A329C251-F1
#
_cell.length_a   1.000
_cell.length_b   1.000
_cell.length_c   1.000
_cell.angle_alpha   90.00
_cell.angle_beta   90.00
_cell.angle_gamma   90.00
#
_symmetry.space_group_name_H-M   'P 1'
#
loop_
_entity.id
_entity.type
_entity.pdbx_description
1 polymer ?
#
loop_
_entity_poly.entity_id
_entity_poly.type
_entity_poly.pdbx_seq_one_letter_code
_entity_poly.pdbx_strand_id
1 'polypeptide(L)'
;MIAPTTSSTLPVLDDALIERMFGQSGLKYLRNKHTGGTSGKKGTRYEDQFAAFKIAEALADHVRHGRQLPVIEEQALGFVDDLVVADSSATKYFQCKNSASVSWSGGDHPIGDDFKCQIDLATALQKPNPLVELVVAEAQTAENLADKIPPDIVACASVVHFPYFGSLNRLVLTHAPLREHLLALTRKEKPDLDDLEGAFSALLLAWIKVVGESSVEAIAQAARQQSPQLLRTFPLTDGEQHLLPQFIDALAGVTDLRYSVKRGFFSWTAEGFSETFTCECGSEEFARFQQRVIRAKPSNLDDFWELLP
;
A
#
# COMPACT_ATOMS: atom_id res chain seq x y z
N MET A 1 20.16 31.09 -44.63
CA MET A 1 20.18 29.65 -44.95
C MET A 1 20.69 28.92 -43.71
N ILE A 2 19.79 28.29 -42.96
CA ILE A 2 20.12 27.36 -41.88
C ILE A 2 19.40 26.06 -42.24
N ALA A 3 20.17 24.99 -42.41
CA ALA A 3 19.68 23.68 -42.81
C ALA A 3 18.78 23.08 -41.71
N PRO A 4 17.74 22.31 -42.06
CA PRO A 4 16.90 21.66 -41.08
C PRO A 4 17.63 20.48 -40.45
N THR A 5 17.57 20.44 -39.12
CA THR A 5 18.02 19.36 -38.25
C THR A 5 17.35 18.05 -38.65
N THR A 6 18.16 17.04 -38.96
CA THR A 6 17.72 15.68 -39.22
C THR A 6 17.12 15.08 -37.96
N SER A 7 15.80 14.86 -37.99
CA SER A 7 15.07 14.06 -37.02
C SER A 7 15.68 12.65 -36.97
N SER A 8 16.30 12.31 -35.86
CA SER A 8 16.75 10.95 -35.56
C SER A 8 15.53 10.12 -35.15
N THR A 9 14.84 9.52 -36.11
CA THR A 9 13.86 8.47 -35.80
C THR A 9 14.62 7.16 -35.62
N LEU A 10 14.76 6.74 -34.37
CA LEU A 10 15.21 5.38 -34.06
C LEU A 10 14.33 4.39 -34.84
N PRO A 11 14.92 3.39 -35.51
CA PRO A 11 14.14 2.40 -36.22
C PRO A 11 13.26 1.63 -35.24
N VAL A 12 11.97 1.54 -35.55
CA VAL A 12 10.98 0.82 -34.75
C VAL A 12 11.10 -0.66 -35.08
N LEU A 13 11.23 -1.49 -34.04
CA LEU A 13 11.10 -2.94 -34.17
C LEU A 13 9.64 -3.28 -34.51
N ASP A 14 9.41 -3.94 -35.64
CA ASP A 14 8.09 -4.42 -36.03
C ASP A 14 8.11 -5.91 -36.41
N ASP A 15 6.92 -6.50 -36.48
CA ASP A 15 6.75 -7.93 -36.78
C ASP A 15 7.31 -8.30 -38.17
N ALA A 16 7.23 -7.39 -39.15
CA ALA A 16 7.70 -7.61 -40.51
C ALA A 16 9.23 -7.70 -40.57
N LEU A 17 9.94 -6.87 -39.82
CA LEU A 17 11.38 -6.92 -39.68
C LEU A 17 11.81 -8.23 -39.01
N ILE A 18 11.13 -8.64 -37.94
CA ILE A 18 11.39 -9.88 -37.22
C ILE A 18 11.20 -11.09 -38.14
N GLU A 19 10.09 -11.15 -38.86
CA GLU A 19 9.81 -12.23 -39.80
C GLU A 19 10.85 -12.27 -40.92
N ARG A 20 11.22 -11.12 -41.48
CA ARG A 20 12.25 -11.04 -42.52
C ARG A 20 13.61 -11.56 -42.05
N MET A 21 13.96 -11.32 -40.78
CA MET A 21 15.27 -11.71 -40.23
C MET A 21 15.30 -13.14 -39.69
N PHE A 22 14.21 -13.62 -39.08
CA PHE A 22 14.20 -14.86 -38.30
C PHE A 22 13.09 -15.84 -38.70
N GLY A 23 12.30 -15.50 -39.72
CA GLY A 23 11.16 -16.28 -40.19
C GLY A 23 9.99 -16.29 -39.22
N GLN A 24 8.92 -16.98 -39.63
CA GLN A 24 7.69 -17.13 -38.85
C GLN A 24 7.89 -17.83 -37.50
N SER A 25 8.83 -18.78 -37.42
CA SER A 25 9.16 -19.46 -36.16
C SER A 25 9.81 -18.50 -35.15
N GLY A 26 10.71 -17.63 -35.61
CA GLY A 26 11.33 -16.58 -34.80
C GLY A 26 10.31 -15.55 -34.31
N LEU A 27 9.40 -15.11 -35.18
CA LEU A 27 8.30 -14.21 -34.80
C LEU A 27 7.39 -14.83 -33.72
N LYS A 28 6.97 -16.08 -33.92
CA LYS A 28 6.15 -16.81 -32.93
C LYS A 28 6.85 -16.95 -31.59
N TYR A 29 8.15 -17.30 -31.60
CA TYR A 29 8.95 -17.39 -30.39
C TYR A 29 9.02 -16.04 -29.65
N LEU A 30 9.31 -14.94 -30.35
CA LEU A 30 9.41 -13.62 -29.74
C LEU A 30 8.06 -13.14 -29.17
N ARG A 31 6.95 -13.38 -29.88
CA ARG A 31 5.60 -13.09 -29.35
C ARG A 31 5.32 -13.87 -28.06
N ASN A 32 5.61 -15.17 -28.04
CA ASN A 32 5.43 -15.99 -26.84
C ASN A 32 6.30 -15.49 -25.68
N LYS A 33 7.56 -15.14 -25.95
CA LYS A 33 8.48 -14.57 -24.96
C LYS A 33 7.99 -13.24 -24.41
N HIS A 34 7.52 -12.35 -25.27
CA HIS A 34 6.99 -11.05 -24.87
C HIS A 34 5.69 -11.18 -24.06
N THR A 35 4.78 -12.06 -24.47
CA THR A 35 3.57 -12.39 -23.71
C THR A 35 3.93 -12.96 -22.34
N GLY A 36 4.86 -13.90 -22.27
CA GLY A 36 5.34 -14.47 -21.00
C GLY A 36 5.91 -13.40 -20.07
N GLY A 37 6.76 -12.51 -20.58
CA GLY A 37 7.32 -11.40 -19.80
C GLY A 37 6.28 -10.39 -19.34
N THR A 38 5.28 -10.10 -20.17
CA THR A 38 4.19 -9.17 -19.84
C THR A 38 3.27 -9.76 -18.77
N SER A 39 2.92 -11.04 -18.90
CA SER A 39 2.12 -11.78 -17.90
C SER A 39 2.87 -11.90 -16.57
N GLY A 40 4.17 -12.22 -16.58
CA GLY A 40 4.99 -12.28 -15.38
C GLY A 40 5.03 -10.94 -14.64
N LYS A 41 5.33 -9.84 -15.35
CA LYS A 41 5.30 -8.49 -14.77
C LYS A 41 3.92 -8.10 -14.22
N LYS A 42 2.85 -8.53 -14.88
CA LYS A 42 1.47 -8.30 -14.42
C LYS A 42 1.15 -9.09 -13.14
N GLY A 43 1.65 -10.32 -13.02
CA GLY A 43 1.52 -11.18 -11.84
C GLY A 43 2.19 -10.56 -10.62
N THR A 44 3.49 -10.29 -10.71
CA THR A 44 4.26 -9.68 -9.61
C THR A 44 3.65 -8.35 -9.14
N ARG A 45 3.24 -7.47 -10.06
CA ARG A 45 2.58 -6.21 -9.69
C ARG A 45 1.26 -6.40 -8.97
N TYR A 46 0.54 -7.48 -9.27
CA TYR A 46 -0.71 -7.78 -8.62
C TYR A 46 -0.49 -8.29 -7.21
N GLU A 47 0.49 -9.18 -7.02
CA GLU A 47 0.96 -9.65 -5.71
C GLU A 47 1.42 -8.47 -4.83
N ASP A 48 2.30 -7.60 -5.35
CA ASP A 48 2.80 -6.42 -4.62
C ASP A 48 1.67 -5.48 -4.17
N GLN A 49 0.70 -5.23 -5.06
CA GLN A 49 -0.46 -4.38 -4.75
C GLN A 49 -1.36 -5.02 -3.69
N PHE A 50 -1.53 -6.34 -3.74
CA PHE A 50 -2.32 -7.05 -2.75
C PHE A 50 -1.61 -7.06 -1.38
N ALA A 51 -0.30 -7.30 -1.35
CA ALA A 51 0.48 -7.22 -0.12
C ALA A 51 0.42 -5.83 0.52
N ALA A 52 0.59 -4.76 -0.26
CA ALA A 52 0.43 -3.39 0.20
C ALA A 52 -0.99 -3.10 0.73
N PHE A 53 -2.02 -3.70 0.13
CA PHE A 53 -3.39 -3.63 0.62
C PHE A 53 -3.54 -4.33 1.99
N LYS A 54 -2.96 -5.52 2.18
CA LYS A 54 -2.99 -6.23 3.48
C LYS A 54 -2.21 -5.49 4.57
N ILE A 55 -1.11 -4.82 4.22
CA ILE A 55 -0.39 -3.92 5.11
C ILE A 55 -1.28 -2.75 5.54
N ALA A 56 -1.96 -2.10 4.59
CA ALA A 56 -2.87 -1.00 4.89
C ALA A 56 -4.05 -1.45 5.75
N GLU A 57 -4.64 -2.62 5.47
CA GLU A 57 -5.68 -3.25 6.28
C GLU A 57 -5.23 -3.45 7.73
N ALA A 58 -4.08 -4.12 7.93
CA ALA A 58 -3.53 -4.40 9.25
C ALA A 58 -3.22 -3.13 10.06
N LEU A 59 -2.64 -2.11 9.41
CA LEU A 59 -2.38 -0.82 10.06
C LEU A 59 -3.68 -0.10 10.43
N ALA A 60 -4.69 -0.12 9.54
CA ALA A 60 -5.96 0.53 9.81
C ALA A 60 -6.72 -0.16 10.95
N ASP A 61 -6.66 -1.49 11.01
CA ASP A 61 -7.21 -2.28 12.12
C ASP A 61 -6.50 -2.01 13.44
N HIS A 62 -5.17 -1.86 13.42
CA HIS A 62 -4.42 -1.43 14.59
C HIS A 62 -4.89 -0.04 15.06
N VAL A 63 -5.05 0.91 14.13
CA VAL A 63 -5.55 2.27 14.43
C VAL A 63 -6.95 2.26 15.05
N ARG A 64 -7.87 1.46 14.51
CA ARG A 64 -9.28 1.48 14.91
C ARG A 64 -9.59 0.63 16.14
N HIS A 65 -8.87 -0.48 16.28
CA HIS A 65 -9.25 -1.55 17.21
C HIS A 65 -8.11 -1.99 18.13
N GLY A 66 -6.90 -1.43 17.99
CA GLY A 66 -5.74 -1.82 18.78
C GLY A 66 -5.30 -3.26 18.55
N ARG A 67 -5.61 -3.84 17.39
CA ARG A 67 -5.14 -5.19 17.01
C ARG A 67 -3.61 -5.21 16.96
N GLN A 68 -3.01 -6.33 17.34
CA GLN A 68 -1.56 -6.50 17.18
C GLN A 68 -1.21 -6.48 15.69
N LEU A 69 -0.08 -5.85 15.37
CA LEU A 69 0.40 -5.82 14.00
C LEU A 69 1.01 -7.18 13.64
N PRO A 70 0.60 -7.79 12.51
CA PRO A 70 1.11 -9.07 12.10
C PRO A 70 2.51 -8.94 11.50
N VAL A 71 3.10 -10.11 11.26
CA VAL A 71 4.24 -10.31 10.39
C VAL A 71 3.73 -10.66 8.99
N ILE A 72 4.43 -10.19 7.96
CA ILE A 72 4.13 -10.46 6.56
C ILE A 72 5.38 -11.01 5.87
N GLU A 73 5.21 -12.04 5.04
CA GLU A 73 6.29 -12.73 4.33
C GLU A 73 5.91 -12.90 2.86
N GLU A 74 6.83 -12.54 1.96
CA GLU A 74 6.72 -12.86 0.53
C GLU A 74 7.49 -14.13 0.19
N GLN A 75 7.02 -14.85 -0.84
CA GLN A 75 7.72 -16.02 -1.39
C GLN A 75 8.06 -17.03 -0.29
N ALA A 76 7.11 -17.22 0.63
CA ALA A 76 7.29 -18.08 1.79
C ALA A 76 7.53 -19.51 1.33
N LEU A 77 8.41 -20.24 2.04
CA LEU A 77 8.66 -21.64 1.70
C LEU A 77 7.42 -22.49 2.04
N GLY A 78 6.59 -22.75 1.03
CA GLY A 78 5.36 -23.51 1.16
C GLY A 78 4.76 -23.87 -0.20
N PHE A 79 3.63 -24.59 -0.17
CA PHE A 79 2.80 -24.86 -1.34
C PHE A 79 1.97 -23.63 -1.75
N VAL A 80 1.75 -22.70 -0.82
CA VAL A 80 1.18 -21.38 -1.09
C VAL A 80 2.20 -20.34 -0.62
N ASP A 81 2.82 -19.67 -1.57
CA ASP A 81 4.06 -18.91 -1.39
C ASP A 81 3.94 -17.40 -1.66
N ASP A 82 2.95 -16.96 -2.44
CA ASP A 82 2.89 -15.55 -2.87
C ASP A 82 2.90 -14.56 -1.67
N LEU A 83 2.10 -14.83 -0.63
CA LEU A 83 2.06 -14.00 0.57
C LEU A 83 1.61 -14.77 1.81
N VAL A 84 2.22 -14.49 2.95
CA VAL A 84 1.77 -14.97 4.27
C VAL A 84 1.56 -13.79 5.21
N VAL A 85 0.46 -13.78 5.95
CA VAL A 85 0.19 -12.82 7.03
C VAL A 85 -0.10 -13.59 8.31
N ALA A 86 0.71 -13.36 9.35
CA ALA A 86 0.66 -14.14 10.58
C ALA A 86 0.67 -13.26 11.83
N ASP A 87 -0.18 -13.60 12.79
CA ASP A 87 -0.15 -13.08 14.16
C ASP A 87 -0.37 -14.22 15.17
N SER A 88 -0.52 -13.89 16.46
CA SER A 88 -0.74 -14.89 17.50
C SER A 88 -2.06 -15.67 17.39
N SER A 89 -3.02 -15.17 16.61
CA SER A 89 -4.37 -15.71 16.48
C SER A 89 -4.55 -16.55 15.23
N ALA A 90 -3.89 -16.21 14.12
CA ALA A 90 -4.04 -16.90 12.84
C ALA A 90 -2.81 -16.75 11.94
N THR A 91 -2.66 -17.69 11.00
CA THR A 91 -1.72 -17.62 9.88
C THR A 91 -2.48 -17.79 8.58
N LYS A 92 -2.44 -16.77 7.73
CA LYS A 92 -3.13 -16.75 6.44
C LYS A 92 -2.12 -16.84 5.30
N TYR A 93 -2.33 -17.80 4.41
CA TYR A 93 -1.54 -17.99 3.19
C TYR A 93 -2.37 -17.56 1.99
N PHE A 94 -1.81 -16.73 1.12
CA PHE A 94 -2.53 -16.20 -0.03
C PHE A 94 -1.86 -16.66 -1.32
N GLN A 95 -2.65 -17.16 -2.25
CA GLN A 95 -2.23 -17.35 -3.64
C GLN A 95 -2.92 -16.30 -4.50
N CYS A 96 -2.17 -15.46 -5.19
CA CYS A 96 -2.65 -14.42 -6.09
C CYS A 96 -2.66 -14.91 -7.54
N LYS A 97 -3.80 -14.82 -8.21
CA LYS A 97 -3.92 -15.15 -9.64
C LYS A 97 -4.62 -14.03 -10.41
N ASN A 98 -3.87 -13.38 -11.29
CA ASN A 98 -4.37 -12.34 -12.20
C ASN A 98 -4.72 -12.90 -13.60
N SER A 99 -5.56 -13.93 -13.62
CA SER A 99 -6.04 -14.60 -14.84
C SER A 99 -7.54 -14.91 -14.73
N ALA A 100 -8.25 -14.87 -15.86
CA ALA A 100 -9.65 -15.27 -15.92
C ALA A 100 -9.84 -16.80 -15.97
N SER A 101 -8.80 -17.55 -16.31
CA SER A 101 -8.85 -19.00 -16.51
C SER A 101 -8.43 -19.82 -15.28
N VAL A 102 -8.61 -19.27 -14.07
CA VAL A 102 -8.23 -19.92 -12.82
C VAL A 102 -9.23 -21.04 -12.48
N SER A 103 -8.72 -22.19 -12.04
CA SER A 103 -9.54 -23.30 -11.56
C SER A 103 -8.84 -24.05 -10.44
N TRP A 104 -9.62 -24.70 -9.57
CA TRP A 104 -9.10 -25.49 -8.45
C TRP A 104 -8.35 -26.74 -8.89
N SER A 105 -8.75 -27.34 -10.02
CA SER A 105 -8.30 -28.66 -10.48
C SER A 105 -7.50 -28.62 -11.79
N GLY A 106 -7.09 -27.43 -12.25
CA GLY A 106 -6.45 -27.24 -13.55
C GLY A 106 -4.94 -27.27 -13.49
N GLY A 107 -4.32 -27.73 -14.59
CA GLY A 107 -2.85 -27.78 -14.73
C GLY A 107 -2.21 -29.01 -14.08
N ASP A 108 -0.87 -29.06 -14.14
CA ASP A 108 -0.07 -30.16 -13.56
C ASP A 108 0.05 -30.04 -12.03
N HIS A 109 -0.23 -28.86 -11.47
CA HIS A 109 -0.21 -28.54 -10.04
C HIS A 109 -1.54 -27.86 -9.67
N PRO A 110 -2.58 -28.63 -9.31
CA PRO A 110 -3.87 -28.08 -8.93
C PRO A 110 -3.80 -27.23 -7.66
N ILE A 111 -4.39 -26.03 -7.71
CA ILE A 111 -4.44 -25.11 -6.54
C ILE A 111 -5.10 -25.78 -5.33
N GLY A 112 -6.12 -26.62 -5.55
CA GLY A 112 -6.78 -27.34 -4.46
C GLY A 112 -5.85 -28.31 -3.73
N ASP A 113 -4.96 -28.98 -4.47
CA ASP A 113 -3.98 -29.91 -3.90
C ASP A 113 -2.90 -29.14 -3.13
N ASP A 114 -2.40 -28.03 -3.70
CA ASP A 114 -1.43 -27.14 -3.03
C ASP A 114 -2.00 -26.56 -1.73
N PHE A 115 -3.27 -26.12 -1.74
CA PHE A 115 -3.95 -25.59 -0.55
C PHE A 115 -4.08 -26.65 0.54
N LYS A 116 -4.42 -27.89 0.17
CA LYS A 116 -4.48 -29.01 1.10
C LYS A 116 -3.12 -29.29 1.73
N CYS A 117 -2.08 -29.43 0.90
CA CYS A 117 -0.72 -29.67 1.36
C CYS A 117 -0.20 -28.53 2.23
N GLN A 118 -0.56 -27.28 1.93
CA GLN A 118 -0.21 -26.13 2.76
C GLN A 118 -0.84 -26.21 4.15
N ILE A 119 -2.11 -26.59 4.24
CA ILE A 119 -2.82 -26.74 5.52
C ILE A 119 -2.24 -27.88 6.35
N ASP A 120 -1.93 -29.02 5.72
CA ASP A 120 -1.28 -30.15 6.39
C ASP A 120 0.10 -29.73 6.93
N LEU A 121 0.89 -29.03 6.12
CA LEU A 121 2.20 -28.49 6.52
C LEU A 121 2.08 -27.48 7.66
N ALA A 122 1.19 -26.50 7.56
CA ALA A 122 0.98 -25.50 8.59
C ALA A 122 0.49 -26.10 9.91
N THR A 123 -0.35 -27.13 9.84
CA THR A 123 -0.82 -27.90 11.00
C THR A 123 0.33 -28.67 11.65
N ALA A 124 1.17 -29.35 10.87
CA ALA A 124 2.36 -30.04 11.37
C ALA A 124 3.36 -29.08 12.04
N LEU A 125 3.48 -27.85 11.52
CA LEU A 125 4.27 -26.76 12.09
C LEU A 125 3.59 -26.05 13.28
N GLN A 126 2.38 -26.46 13.67
CA GLN A 126 1.60 -25.86 14.75
C GLN A 126 1.35 -24.35 14.57
N LYS A 127 1.16 -23.92 13.32
CA LYS A 127 0.77 -22.53 13.03
C LYS A 127 -0.63 -22.25 13.60
N PRO A 128 -0.85 -21.07 14.22
CA PRO A 128 -2.16 -20.74 14.77
C PRO A 128 -3.19 -20.63 13.65
N ASN A 129 -4.36 -21.28 13.84
CA ASN A 129 -5.53 -21.24 12.95
C ASN A 129 -5.18 -21.03 11.45
N PRO A 130 -4.57 -22.02 10.78
CA PRO A 130 -4.06 -21.86 9.42
C PRO A 130 -5.22 -21.75 8.43
N LEU A 131 -5.18 -20.74 7.57
CA LEU A 131 -6.17 -20.46 6.54
C LEU A 131 -5.47 -20.23 5.19
N VAL A 132 -6.11 -20.65 4.10
CA VAL A 132 -5.62 -20.48 2.73
C VAL A 132 -6.63 -19.66 1.93
N GLU A 133 -6.15 -18.65 1.21
CA GLU A 133 -7.01 -17.71 0.47
C GLU A 133 -6.55 -17.60 -0.99
N LEU A 134 -7.45 -17.89 -1.93
CA LEU A 134 -7.19 -17.67 -3.36
C LEU A 134 -7.66 -16.26 -3.73
N VAL A 135 -6.74 -15.41 -4.16
CA VAL A 135 -6.99 -14.01 -4.49
C VAL A 135 -7.06 -13.86 -6.01
N VAL A 136 -8.19 -13.38 -6.54
CA VAL A 136 -8.40 -13.22 -7.98
C VAL A 136 -8.86 -11.83 -8.37
N ALA A 137 -8.45 -11.41 -9.57
CA ALA A 137 -8.65 -10.06 -10.08
C ALA A 137 -10.09 -9.77 -10.56
N GLU A 138 -10.84 -10.80 -10.93
CA GLU A 138 -12.17 -10.68 -11.54
C GLU A 138 -13.24 -11.17 -10.56
N ALA A 139 -14.22 -10.30 -10.26
CA ALA A 139 -15.29 -10.59 -9.31
C ALA A 139 -16.06 -11.87 -9.66
N GLN A 140 -16.43 -12.04 -10.93
CA GLN A 140 -17.17 -13.22 -11.40
C GLN A 140 -16.36 -14.52 -11.23
N THR A 141 -15.04 -14.45 -11.45
CA THR A 141 -14.13 -15.58 -11.21
C THR A 141 -14.07 -15.90 -9.72
N ALA A 142 -14.05 -14.89 -8.86
CA ALA A 142 -14.05 -15.07 -7.41
C ALA A 142 -15.32 -15.80 -6.93
N GLU A 143 -16.50 -15.34 -7.36
CA GLU A 143 -17.79 -15.98 -7.04
C GLU A 143 -17.82 -17.44 -7.51
N ASN A 144 -17.46 -17.68 -8.77
CA ASN A 144 -17.46 -19.01 -9.36
C ASN A 144 -16.51 -19.99 -8.63
N LEU A 145 -15.36 -19.50 -8.16
CA LEU A 145 -14.40 -20.31 -7.42
C LEU A 145 -14.84 -20.52 -5.98
N ALA A 146 -15.46 -19.53 -5.34
CA ALA A 146 -15.99 -19.64 -3.99
C ALA A 146 -17.07 -20.73 -3.89
N ASP A 147 -17.97 -20.80 -4.88
CA ASP A 147 -19.02 -21.83 -4.96
C ASP A 147 -18.47 -23.24 -5.23
N LYS A 148 -17.21 -23.34 -5.67
CA LYS A 148 -16.57 -24.59 -6.12
C LYS A 148 -15.34 -24.95 -5.30
N ILE A 149 -15.19 -24.38 -4.09
CA ILE A 149 -14.12 -24.78 -3.18
C ILE A 149 -14.24 -26.30 -2.92
N PRO A 150 -13.15 -27.07 -3.10
CA PRO A 150 -13.17 -28.51 -2.86
C PRO A 150 -13.62 -28.86 -1.43
N PRO A 151 -14.46 -29.90 -1.25
CA PRO A 151 -15.04 -30.25 0.06
C PRO A 151 -14.03 -30.56 1.16
N ASP A 152 -12.82 -30.98 0.80
CA ASP A 152 -11.76 -31.35 1.73
C ASP A 152 -10.96 -30.16 2.26
N ILE A 153 -11.05 -28.98 1.62
CA ILE A 153 -10.40 -27.74 2.10
C ILE A 153 -11.40 -26.64 2.47
N VAL A 154 -12.71 -26.82 2.21
CA VAL A 154 -13.73 -25.77 2.43
C VAL A 154 -13.79 -25.20 3.84
N ALA A 155 -13.34 -25.94 4.85
CA ALA A 155 -13.30 -25.48 6.24
C ALA A 155 -12.20 -24.45 6.52
N CYS A 156 -11.15 -24.40 5.70
CA CYS A 156 -9.98 -23.54 5.88
C CYS A 156 -9.62 -22.72 4.64
N ALA A 157 -10.33 -22.90 3.53
CA ALA A 157 -10.12 -22.19 2.28
C ALA A 157 -11.20 -21.12 2.03
N SER A 158 -10.79 -20.01 1.42
CA SER A 158 -11.72 -19.01 0.90
C SER A 158 -11.19 -18.37 -0.39
N VAL A 159 -12.06 -17.62 -1.07
CA VAL A 159 -11.70 -16.88 -2.29
C VAL A 159 -11.96 -15.40 -2.05
N VAL A 160 -10.97 -14.58 -2.37
CA VAL A 160 -11.02 -13.13 -2.20
C VAL A 160 -10.93 -12.45 -3.56
N HIS A 161 -11.83 -11.51 -3.80
CA HIS A 161 -11.72 -10.62 -4.96
C HIS A 161 -10.90 -9.39 -4.58
N PHE A 162 -9.79 -9.18 -5.30
CA PHE A 162 -9.01 -7.95 -5.23
C PHE A 162 -8.76 -7.44 -6.65
N PRO A 163 -9.29 -6.28 -7.06
CA PRO A 163 -9.31 -5.90 -8.46
C PRO A 163 -7.94 -5.44 -8.97
N TYR A 164 -7.64 -5.70 -10.25
CA TYR A 164 -6.44 -5.18 -10.91
C TYR A 164 -6.79 -4.20 -12.04
N PHE A 165 -6.43 -2.93 -11.84
CA PHE A 165 -6.73 -1.86 -12.81
C PHE A 165 -5.52 -1.39 -13.63
N GLY A 166 -4.35 -1.98 -13.43
CA GLY A 166 -3.09 -1.59 -14.10
C GLY A 166 -2.49 -0.25 -13.64
N SER A 167 -3.18 0.50 -12.77
CA SER A 167 -2.76 1.78 -12.20
C SER A 167 -3.14 1.85 -10.72
N LEU A 168 -2.20 2.32 -9.88
CA LEU A 168 -2.42 2.54 -8.44
C LEU A 168 -3.48 3.60 -8.19
N ASN A 169 -3.40 4.71 -8.93
CA ASN A 169 -4.38 5.79 -8.85
C ASN A 169 -5.80 5.25 -9.14
N ARG A 170 -5.95 4.44 -10.19
CA ARG A 170 -7.25 3.81 -10.51
C ARG A 170 -7.71 2.86 -9.41
N LEU A 171 -6.81 2.08 -8.81
CA LEU A 171 -7.15 1.20 -7.70
C LEU A 171 -7.66 1.99 -6.48
N VAL A 172 -6.97 3.06 -6.09
CA VAL A 172 -7.42 3.94 -4.99
C VAL A 172 -8.76 4.60 -5.34
N LEU A 173 -8.95 5.08 -6.57
CA LEU A 173 -10.19 5.70 -7.01
C LEU A 173 -11.40 4.76 -7.00
N THR A 174 -11.23 3.46 -7.27
CA THR A 174 -12.36 2.55 -7.48
C THR A 174 -12.57 1.56 -6.33
N HIS A 175 -11.52 1.14 -5.61
CA HIS A 175 -11.63 0.13 -4.57
C HIS A 175 -11.92 0.75 -3.20
N ALA A 176 -13.21 0.73 -2.81
CA ALA A 176 -13.68 1.36 -1.57
C ALA A 176 -13.01 0.82 -0.28
N PRO A 177 -12.85 -0.51 -0.08
CA PRO A 177 -12.14 -1.04 1.08
C PRO A 177 -10.73 -0.47 1.25
N LEU A 178 -9.93 -0.42 0.18
CA LEU A 178 -8.61 0.21 0.23
C LEU A 178 -8.68 1.68 0.66
N ARG A 179 -9.60 2.47 0.09
CA ARG A 179 -9.78 3.87 0.51
C ARG A 179 -10.12 3.98 1.98
N GLU A 180 -11.02 3.14 2.48
CA GLU A 180 -11.40 3.15 3.88
C GLU A 180 -10.18 2.93 4.77
N HIS A 181 -9.35 1.93 4.49
CA HIS A 181 -8.10 1.72 5.23
C HIS A 181 -7.18 2.94 5.16
N LEU A 182 -6.93 3.48 3.97
CA LEU A 182 -6.04 4.63 3.78
C LEU A 182 -6.53 5.90 4.52
N LEU A 183 -7.84 6.13 4.60
CA LEU A 183 -8.42 7.24 5.39
C LEU A 183 -7.99 7.21 6.87
N ALA A 184 -7.71 6.03 7.43
CA ALA A 184 -7.22 5.89 8.81
C ALA A 184 -5.71 6.14 8.94
N LEU A 185 -4.97 6.07 7.84
CA LEU A 185 -3.50 6.04 7.80
C LEU A 185 -2.85 7.34 7.33
N THR A 186 -3.54 8.14 6.52
CA THR A 186 -3.01 9.43 6.06
C THR A 186 -2.76 10.39 7.22
N ARG A 187 -1.84 11.35 7.04
CA ARG A 187 -1.61 12.41 8.02
C ARG A 187 -2.79 13.37 8.20
N LYS A 188 -3.56 13.62 7.13
CA LYS A 188 -4.70 14.55 7.15
C LYS A 188 -5.95 13.83 7.64
N GLU A 189 -6.81 14.52 8.40
CA GLU A 189 -8.11 13.98 8.81
C GLU A 189 -9.10 13.90 7.65
N LYS A 190 -8.97 14.80 6.67
CA LYS A 190 -9.77 14.86 5.44
C LYS A 190 -8.84 14.81 4.22
N PRO A 191 -8.18 13.68 3.96
CA PRO A 191 -7.29 13.55 2.82
C PRO A 191 -8.07 13.62 1.51
N ASP A 192 -7.46 14.19 0.49
CA ASP A 192 -7.94 14.07 -0.89
C ASP A 192 -7.45 12.75 -1.53
N LEU A 193 -7.76 12.56 -2.81
CA LEU A 193 -7.38 11.33 -3.52
C LEU A 193 -5.88 11.20 -3.76
N ASP A 194 -5.17 12.32 -3.88
CA ASP A 194 -3.72 12.33 -4.09
C ASP A 194 -3.00 11.99 -2.77
N ASP A 195 -3.52 12.45 -1.63
CA ASP A 195 -3.04 12.03 -0.31
C ASP A 195 -3.21 10.51 -0.10
N LEU A 196 -4.35 9.94 -0.52
CA LEU A 196 -4.61 8.50 -0.41
C LEU A 196 -3.68 7.69 -1.33
N GLU A 197 -3.52 8.13 -2.59
CA GLU A 197 -2.61 7.48 -3.54
C GLU A 197 -1.16 7.56 -3.06
N GLY A 198 -0.71 8.72 -2.59
CA GLY A 198 0.62 8.90 -2.04
C GLY A 198 0.88 7.99 -0.83
N ALA A 199 -0.07 7.90 0.09
CA ALA A 199 0.03 7.00 1.24
C ALA A 199 0.14 5.53 0.82
N PHE A 200 -0.66 5.09 -0.16
CA PHE A 200 -0.59 3.72 -0.67
C PHE A 200 0.73 3.45 -1.40
N SER A 201 1.17 4.38 -2.23
CA SER A 201 2.45 4.32 -2.94
C SER A 201 3.64 4.26 -1.98
N ALA A 202 3.60 4.96 -0.85
CA ALA A 202 4.63 4.87 0.18
C ALA A 202 4.68 3.48 0.84
N LEU A 203 3.54 2.88 1.15
CA LEU A 203 3.47 1.52 1.68
C LEU A 203 3.96 0.48 0.67
N LEU A 204 3.55 0.62 -0.59
CA LEU A 204 4.00 -0.24 -1.69
C LEU A 204 5.52 -0.16 -1.90
N LEU A 205 6.09 1.05 -1.92
CA LEU A 205 7.53 1.25 -2.06
C LEU A 205 8.33 0.69 -0.87
N ALA A 206 7.77 0.76 0.35
CA ALA A 206 8.37 0.12 1.51
C ALA A 206 8.29 -1.40 1.42
N TRP A 207 7.17 -1.95 0.95
CA TRP A 207 6.98 -3.38 0.73
C TRP A 207 7.95 -3.96 -0.29
N ILE A 208 8.09 -3.34 -1.47
CA ILE A 208 8.98 -3.84 -2.55
C ILE A 208 10.47 -3.92 -2.11
N LYS A 209 10.84 -3.29 -0.99
CA LYS A 209 12.19 -3.34 -0.42
C LYS A 209 12.37 -4.45 0.62
N VAL A 210 11.28 -5.06 1.08
CA VAL A 210 11.32 -6.22 1.96
C VAL A 210 11.91 -7.39 1.19
N VAL A 211 12.65 -8.24 1.89
CA VAL A 211 13.13 -9.52 1.36
C VAL A 211 12.78 -10.57 2.41
N GLY A 212 11.86 -11.47 2.06
CA GLY A 212 11.34 -12.48 2.98
C GLY A 212 10.37 -11.91 4.01
N GLU A 213 10.63 -12.14 5.29
CA GLU A 213 9.74 -11.82 6.41
C GLU A 213 10.00 -10.42 7.01
N SER A 214 8.94 -9.64 7.27
CA SER A 214 9.02 -8.36 8.00
C SER A 214 7.77 -8.11 8.84
N SER A 215 7.91 -7.40 9.97
CA SER A 215 6.73 -6.90 10.69
C SER A 215 6.07 -5.77 9.90
N VAL A 216 4.74 -5.68 9.98
CA VAL A 216 3.98 -4.56 9.39
C VAL A 216 4.40 -3.22 10.01
N GLU A 217 4.81 -3.21 11.28
CA GLU A 217 5.35 -2.02 11.94
C GLU A 217 6.65 -1.53 11.27
N ALA A 218 7.59 -2.42 11.00
CA ALA A 218 8.86 -2.05 10.36
C ALA A 218 8.63 -1.49 8.94
N ILE A 219 7.67 -2.06 8.20
CA ILE A 219 7.29 -1.56 6.87
C ILE A 219 6.69 -0.15 6.97
N ALA A 220 5.78 0.08 7.93
CA ALA A 220 5.19 1.41 8.16
C ALA A 220 6.26 2.46 8.55
N GLN A 221 7.23 2.07 9.38
CA GLN A 221 8.36 2.93 9.72
C GLN A 221 9.23 3.24 8.49
N ALA A 222 9.54 2.23 7.66
CA ALA A 222 10.30 2.42 6.42
C ALA A 222 9.58 3.32 5.42
N ALA A 223 8.25 3.19 5.29
CA ALA A 223 7.43 4.06 4.46
C ALA A 223 7.50 5.53 4.94
N ARG A 224 7.44 5.75 6.25
CA ARG A 224 7.57 7.08 6.86
C ARG A 224 8.95 7.68 6.74
N GLN A 225 10.01 6.88 6.84
CA GLN A 225 11.37 7.41 6.64
C GLN A 225 11.59 7.92 5.21
N GLN A 226 10.93 7.30 4.23
CA GLN A 226 11.01 7.70 2.82
C GLN A 226 10.11 8.90 2.50
N SER A 227 8.92 8.93 3.10
CA SER A 227 7.89 9.93 2.85
C SER A 227 7.18 10.34 4.16
N PRO A 228 7.86 11.09 5.06
CA PRO A 228 7.35 11.41 6.40
C PRO A 228 6.04 12.19 6.37
N GLN A 229 5.74 12.85 5.26
CA GLN A 229 4.58 13.70 5.05
C GLN A 229 3.33 12.98 4.53
N LEU A 230 3.35 11.65 4.31
CA LEU A 230 2.20 10.95 3.70
C LEU A 230 1.36 10.17 4.72
N LEU A 231 2.01 9.60 5.73
CA LEU A 231 1.38 8.76 6.74
C LEU A 231 1.33 9.47 8.09
N ARG A 232 0.32 9.12 8.89
CA ARG A 232 0.27 9.50 10.31
C ARG A 232 1.44 8.90 11.09
N THR A 233 1.71 9.46 12.27
CA THR A 233 2.81 9.00 13.13
C THR A 233 2.56 7.61 13.75
N PHE A 234 3.63 6.81 13.78
CA PHE A 234 3.74 5.52 14.48
C PHE A 234 4.95 5.55 15.46
N PRO A 235 4.81 5.04 16.71
CA PRO A 235 3.60 4.51 17.34
C PRO A 235 2.48 5.56 17.41
N LEU A 236 1.23 5.09 17.50
CA LEU A 236 0.06 5.96 17.36
C LEU A 236 0.03 7.02 18.45
N THR A 237 0.08 8.27 18.02
CA THR A 237 -0.03 9.45 18.87
C THR A 237 -0.77 10.56 18.14
N ASP A 238 -1.55 11.35 18.87
CA ASP A 238 -2.12 12.59 18.32
C ASP A 238 -1.06 13.68 18.21
N GLY A 239 -0.08 13.71 19.12
CA GLY A 239 1.05 14.63 19.12
C GLY A 239 0.92 15.78 20.12
N GLU A 240 -0.22 15.87 20.83
CA GLU A 240 -0.53 16.93 21.80
C GLU A 240 0.54 17.03 22.90
N GLN A 241 1.17 15.92 23.28
CA GLN A 241 2.25 15.89 24.27
C GLN A 241 3.51 16.66 23.86
N HIS A 242 3.64 17.01 22.58
CA HIS A 242 4.77 17.78 22.05
C HIS A 242 4.50 19.29 22.01
N LEU A 243 3.28 19.74 22.35
CA LEU A 243 2.97 21.17 22.45
C LEU A 243 3.53 21.76 23.74
N LEU A 244 4.27 22.86 23.60
CA LEU A 244 4.75 23.64 24.73
C LEU A 244 3.61 24.52 25.28
N PRO A 245 3.39 24.60 26.61
CA PRO A 245 2.35 25.47 27.17
C PRO A 245 2.47 26.94 26.73
N GLN A 246 3.70 27.46 26.66
CA GLN A 246 3.98 28.82 26.20
C GLN A 246 3.63 29.04 24.72
N PHE A 247 3.69 27.98 23.90
CA PHE A 247 3.29 28.04 22.50
C PHE A 247 1.77 28.15 22.40
N ILE A 248 1.05 27.35 23.19
CA ILE A 248 -0.42 27.43 23.29
C ILE A 248 -0.86 28.82 23.74
N ASP A 249 -0.21 29.37 24.76
CA ASP A 249 -0.49 30.73 25.27
C ASP A 249 -0.24 31.80 24.19
N ALA A 250 0.82 31.66 23.40
CA ALA A 250 1.13 32.57 22.30
C ALA A 250 0.07 32.49 21.19
N LEU A 251 -0.38 31.28 20.82
CA LEU A 251 -1.43 31.10 19.81
C LEU A 251 -2.79 31.66 20.27
N ALA A 252 -3.10 31.60 21.56
CA ALA A 252 -4.34 32.14 22.12
C ALA A 252 -4.46 33.68 21.94
N GLY A 253 -3.34 34.37 21.71
CA GLY A 253 -3.30 35.80 21.39
C GLY A 253 -3.65 36.13 19.93
N VAL A 254 -3.69 35.14 19.04
CA VAL A 254 -3.98 35.33 17.61
C VAL A 254 -5.49 35.23 17.38
N THR A 255 -6.12 36.34 17.02
CA THR A 255 -7.57 36.37 16.76
C THR A 255 -7.91 35.51 15.52
N ASP A 256 -9.03 34.79 15.58
CA ASP A 256 -9.56 33.92 14.51
C ASP A 256 -8.69 32.72 14.09
N LEU A 257 -7.56 32.48 14.78
CA LEU A 257 -6.76 31.26 14.61
C LEU A 257 -7.36 30.11 15.43
N ARG A 258 -7.65 28.99 14.77
CA ARG A 258 -7.96 27.71 15.43
C ARG A 258 -6.89 26.70 15.06
N TYR A 259 -6.54 25.81 15.98
CA TYR A 259 -5.60 24.74 15.69
C TYR A 259 -6.09 23.40 16.23
N SER A 260 -5.56 22.32 15.65
CA SER A 260 -5.71 20.96 16.14
C SER A 260 -4.38 20.23 16.05
N VAL A 261 -4.17 19.28 16.95
CA VAL A 261 -3.05 18.33 16.85
C VAL A 261 -3.64 16.94 16.79
N LYS A 262 -3.56 16.35 15.60
CA LYS A 262 -4.13 15.04 15.32
C LYS A 262 -3.18 14.25 14.47
N ARG A 263 -3.17 12.93 14.67
CA ARG A 263 -2.37 12.00 13.85
C ARG A 263 -0.86 12.29 13.86
N GLY A 264 -0.38 13.04 14.85
CA GLY A 264 1.01 13.46 15.02
C GLY A 264 1.34 14.81 14.38
N PHE A 265 0.37 15.50 13.78
CA PHE A 265 0.59 16.73 13.03
C PHE A 265 -0.23 17.90 13.58
N PHE A 266 0.38 19.08 13.54
CA PHE A 266 -0.27 20.34 13.87
C PHE A 266 -0.97 20.89 12.63
N SER A 267 -2.26 21.16 12.75
CA SER A 267 -3.07 21.80 11.72
C SER A 267 -3.66 23.09 12.26
N TRP A 268 -3.87 24.07 11.39
CA TRP A 268 -4.54 25.31 11.74
C TRP A 268 -5.60 25.67 10.72
N THR A 269 -6.56 26.49 11.17
CA THR A 269 -7.62 27.05 10.35
C THR A 269 -7.79 28.52 10.70
N ALA A 270 -7.75 29.39 9.69
CA ALA A 270 -7.98 30.82 9.81
C ALA A 270 -8.59 31.36 8.51
N GLU A 271 -9.54 32.30 8.58
CA GLU A 271 -10.16 32.95 7.40
C GLU A 271 -10.70 31.98 6.33
N GLY A 272 -11.14 30.78 6.72
CA GLY A 272 -11.63 29.75 5.79
C GLY A 272 -10.54 28.91 5.11
N PHE A 273 -9.27 29.19 5.40
CA PHE A 273 -8.13 28.37 4.99
C PHE A 273 -7.79 27.35 6.09
N SER A 274 -7.43 26.13 5.71
CA SER A 274 -6.97 25.11 6.64
C SER A 274 -5.74 24.44 6.07
N GLU A 275 -4.69 24.37 6.89
CA GLU A 275 -3.39 23.84 6.50
C GLU A 275 -2.84 22.92 7.59
N THR A 276 -1.94 22.02 7.19
CA THR A 276 -1.26 21.08 8.09
C THR A 276 0.25 21.28 7.97
N PHE A 277 0.91 21.40 9.12
CA PHE A 277 2.36 21.54 9.19
C PHE A 277 3.04 20.33 8.53
N THR A 278 4.10 20.60 7.78
CA THR A 278 4.71 19.60 6.90
C THR A 278 5.44 18.50 7.67
N CYS A 279 5.98 18.82 8.85
CA CYS A 279 6.65 17.87 9.73
C CYS A 279 5.81 17.50 10.96
N GLU A 280 6.19 16.40 11.59
CA GLU A 280 5.53 15.87 12.79
C GLU A 280 5.78 16.75 14.02
N CYS A 281 4.83 16.74 14.96
CA CYS A 281 4.94 17.51 16.21
C CYS A 281 6.14 17.09 17.06
N GLY A 282 6.59 15.84 16.95
CA GLY A 282 7.77 15.33 17.67
C GLY A 282 9.11 15.73 17.05
N SER A 283 9.12 16.42 15.90
CA SER A 283 10.36 16.74 15.18
C SER A 283 11.09 17.98 15.74
N GLU A 284 12.39 18.06 15.49
CA GLU A 284 13.17 19.27 15.81
C GLU A 284 12.68 20.50 15.05
N GLU A 285 12.20 20.32 13.82
CA GLU A 285 11.69 21.41 13.00
C GLU A 285 10.43 22.02 13.62
N PHE A 286 9.49 21.19 14.08
CA PHE A 286 8.33 21.66 14.81
C PHE A 286 8.72 22.32 16.14
N ALA A 287 9.72 21.79 16.85
CA ALA A 287 10.24 22.43 18.05
C ALA A 287 10.80 23.84 17.76
N ARG A 288 11.53 24.03 16.65
CA ARG A 288 12.02 25.35 16.23
C ARG A 288 10.86 26.29 15.87
N PHE A 289 9.85 25.80 15.18
CA PHE A 289 8.64 26.57 14.88
C PHE A 289 7.95 27.06 16.15
N GLN A 290 7.73 26.19 17.13
CA GLN A 290 7.15 26.58 18.42
C GLN A 290 7.97 27.69 19.10
N GLN A 291 9.30 27.59 19.09
CA GLN A 291 10.17 28.62 19.66
C GLN A 291 10.09 29.97 18.94
N ARG A 292 9.93 29.98 17.60
CA ARG A 292 9.71 31.22 16.84
C ARG A 292 8.43 31.91 17.28
N VAL A 293 7.33 31.16 17.39
CA VAL A 293 6.02 31.67 17.81
C VAL A 293 6.05 32.17 19.26
N ILE A 294 6.67 31.43 20.18
CA ILE A 294 6.83 31.84 21.58
C ILE A 294 7.61 33.16 21.68
N ARG A 295 8.68 33.33 20.90
CA ARG A 295 9.51 34.53 20.92
C ARG A 295 8.78 35.73 20.30
N ALA A 296 8.10 35.52 19.17
CA ALA A 296 7.44 36.59 18.44
C ALA A 296 6.14 37.06 19.10
N LYS A 297 5.41 36.15 19.78
CA LYS A 297 4.08 36.42 20.37
C LYS A 297 3.15 37.12 19.38
N PRO A 298 2.82 36.46 18.25
CA PRO A 298 1.98 37.05 17.22
C PRO A 298 0.64 37.50 17.81
N SER A 299 0.17 38.67 17.38
CA SER A 299 -1.08 39.28 17.85
C SER A 299 -2.22 39.16 16.84
N ASN A 300 -1.89 38.85 15.59
CA ASN A 300 -2.78 38.75 14.47
C ASN A 300 -2.30 37.65 13.49
N LEU A 301 -3.09 37.36 12.46
CA LEU A 301 -2.81 36.29 11.50
C LEU A 301 -1.59 36.58 10.63
N ASP A 302 -1.37 37.84 10.24
CA ASP A 302 -0.21 38.23 9.43
C ASP A 302 1.10 37.94 10.19
N ASP A 303 1.17 38.34 11.47
CA ASP A 303 2.31 38.03 12.35
C ASP A 303 2.55 36.52 12.46
N PHE A 304 1.47 35.72 12.49
CA PHE A 304 1.57 34.27 12.58
C PHE A 304 2.06 33.65 11.26
N TRP A 305 1.58 34.15 10.11
CA TRP A 305 1.98 33.65 8.79
C TRP A 305 3.45 33.89 8.49
N GLU A 306 4.03 35.01 8.94
CA GLU A 306 5.47 35.28 8.81
C GLU A 306 6.37 34.27 9.56
N LEU A 307 5.81 33.49 10.48
CA LEU A 307 6.54 32.52 11.32
C LEU A 307 6.45 31.09 10.79
N LEU A 308 5.58 30.83 9.81
CA LEU A 308 5.51 29.56 9.09
C LEU A 308 6.81 29.32 8.31
N PRO A 309 7.24 28.05 8.16
CA PRO A 309 8.45 27.71 7.42
C PRO A 309 8.37 28.03 5.93
#